data_AF-A0A0B1SA51-F1
#
_entry.id   AF-A0A0B1SA51-F1
#
_cell.length_a   1.000
_cell.length_b   1.000
_cell.length_c   1.000
_cell.angle_alpha   90.00
_cell.angle_beta   90.00
_cell.angle_gamma   90.00
#
_symmetry.space_group_name_H-M   'P 1'
#
loop_
_entity.id
_entity.type
_entity.pdbx_description
1 polymer ?
#
loop_
_entity_poly.entity_id
_entity_poly.type
_entity_poly.pdbx_seq_one_letter_code
_entity_poly.pdbx_strand_id
1 'polypeptide(L)'
;MIMLGNVWPDRNTAMPDFLDPTNKTLQWWTEECQLFHKTVAFDGMWIDMNEPSNFDTDTYDSNQLRADNANPHLSCPISGPDAEFDNPPYKTYAIYNRQGDQLCSKTLCMLGKTGRRTMDFYNTKNLYGMSEARASIQALSATTGKRGAVISRSTFPSSGHYGGAWLGDNSATWNDLQDSIVGAMEFNWFGIPYIGSDICGFNGNTTEELCLRWHQMGAFHSFCRDHNAQGNSYQDPAVWPSVANAARIALGFRYKYLPYLYRCFPTDTTAMEIDHQFMWGSALMVAPAVEQGVTSVHAYFPDDIWYSLVPETYAARMDVGFVDVEARLDSLTPVYVRGGYLIPRQAANMTTTQSRLNPLEVLVAMGNSDEAHVRRVAFSTLA
;
A
#
# COMPACT_ATOMS: atom_id res chain seq x y z
N MET A 1 35.47 -0.10 7.33
CA MET A 1 35.07 -0.27 5.93
C MET A 1 33.57 -0.05 5.84
N ILE A 2 33.11 0.72 4.87
CA ILE A 2 31.72 1.03 4.57
C ILE A 2 31.40 0.38 3.23
N MET A 3 30.25 -0.27 3.10
CA MET A 3 29.77 -0.80 1.82
C MET A 3 29.08 0.33 1.07
N LEU A 4 29.49 0.56 -0.18
CA LEU A 4 28.96 1.60 -1.04
C LEU A 4 28.20 0.97 -2.19
N GLY A 5 26.97 1.43 -2.42
CA GLY A 5 26.14 1.06 -3.55
C GLY A 5 25.87 2.24 -4.48
N ASN A 6 24.84 2.10 -5.30
CA ASN A 6 24.37 3.05 -6.30
C ASN A 6 22.85 3.05 -6.30
N VAL A 7 22.25 4.24 -6.14
CA VAL A 7 20.81 4.48 -6.27
C VAL A 7 20.65 5.79 -7.04
N TRP A 8 19.60 6.58 -6.80
CA TRP A 8 19.29 7.80 -7.54
C TRP A 8 20.37 8.89 -7.54
N PRO A 9 21.15 9.13 -6.46
CA PRO A 9 22.21 10.13 -6.50
C PRO A 9 23.33 9.78 -7.50
N ASP A 10 23.91 10.79 -8.15
CA ASP A 10 25.00 10.63 -9.14
C ASP A 10 26.27 9.94 -8.58
N ARG A 11 26.41 9.89 -7.26
CA ARG A 11 27.57 9.30 -6.56
C ARG A 11 27.15 8.08 -5.76
N ASN A 12 28.11 7.22 -5.46
CA ASN A 12 27.88 6.07 -4.62
C ASN A 12 27.26 6.46 -3.26
N THR A 13 26.33 5.63 -2.79
CA THR A 13 25.57 5.85 -1.57
C THR A 13 25.96 4.85 -0.49
N ALA A 14 25.98 5.32 0.75
CA ALA A 14 26.04 4.45 1.92
C ALA A 14 24.62 4.25 2.48
N MET A 15 24.35 3.04 2.97
CA MET A 15 23.02 2.65 3.44
C MET A 15 23.04 2.63 4.97
N PRO A 16 22.21 3.45 5.66
CA PRO A 16 22.23 3.54 7.11
C PRO A 16 21.87 2.23 7.81
N ASP A 17 22.60 1.89 8.87
CA ASP A 17 22.32 0.71 9.70
C ASP A 17 21.26 1.06 10.76
N PHE A 18 19.99 0.89 10.42
CA PHE A 18 18.85 1.13 11.32
C PHE A 18 18.71 0.07 12.42
N LEU A 19 19.56 -0.96 12.43
CA LEU A 19 19.66 -1.94 13.53
C LEU A 19 20.74 -1.56 14.56
N ASP A 20 21.38 -0.39 14.44
CA ASP A 20 22.34 0.11 15.42
C ASP A 20 21.73 0.16 16.84
N PRO A 21 22.22 -0.66 17.80
CA PRO A 21 21.67 -0.71 19.15
C PRO A 21 22.02 0.53 20.00
N THR A 22 22.89 1.41 19.51
CA THR A 22 23.33 2.61 20.25
C THR A 22 22.47 3.85 19.98
N ASN A 23 21.41 3.72 19.17
CA ASN A 23 20.54 4.81 18.72
C ASN A 23 21.25 5.92 17.94
N LYS A 24 22.51 5.77 17.52
CA LYS A 24 23.21 6.83 16.77
C LYS A 24 22.63 7.01 15.38
N THR A 25 22.29 5.91 14.69
CA THR A 25 21.58 6.00 13.40
C THR A 25 20.22 6.68 13.55
N LEU A 26 19.45 6.33 14.59
CA LEU A 26 18.15 6.96 14.86
C LEU A 26 18.29 8.46 15.16
N GLN A 27 19.28 8.83 15.97
CA GLN A 27 19.55 10.23 16.29
C GLN A 27 19.90 11.02 15.03
N TRP A 28 20.84 10.51 14.23
CA TRP A 28 21.21 11.11 12.95
C TRP A 28 19.99 11.26 12.04
N TRP A 29 19.20 10.20 11.84
CA TRP A 29 18.00 10.23 11.00
C TRP A 29 16.99 11.27 11.47
N THR A 30 16.80 11.39 12.79
CA THR A 30 15.91 12.39 13.40
C THR A 30 16.43 13.82 13.19
N GLU A 31 17.73 14.04 13.36
CA GLU A 31 18.37 15.34 13.15
C GLU A 31 18.25 15.80 11.69
N GLU A 32 18.45 14.89 10.72
CA GLU A 32 18.24 15.17 9.30
C GLU A 32 16.77 15.52 8.99
N CYS A 33 15.82 14.76 9.55
CA CYS A 33 14.39 15.05 9.40
C CYS A 33 14.03 16.44 9.95
N GLN A 34 14.54 16.78 11.14
CA GLN A 34 14.32 18.09 11.77
C GLN A 34 14.97 19.22 10.97
N LEU A 35 16.18 19.00 10.45
CA LEU A 35 16.87 19.97 9.61
C LEU A 35 16.08 20.23 8.33
N PHE A 36 15.60 19.18 7.66
CA PHE A 36 14.78 19.32 6.47
C PHE A 36 13.45 20.01 6.78
N HIS A 37 12.78 19.65 7.87
CA HIS A 37 11.49 20.23 8.27
C HIS A 37 11.54 21.74 8.54
N LYS A 38 12.70 22.26 9.00
CA LYS A 38 12.92 23.71 9.15
C LYS A 38 12.86 24.46 7.81
N THR A 39 13.18 23.77 6.72
CA THR A 39 13.18 24.35 5.36
C THR A 39 11.88 24.04 4.63
N VAL A 40 11.39 22.80 4.72
CA VAL A 40 10.18 22.33 4.06
C VAL A 40 9.33 21.57 5.07
N ALA A 41 8.23 22.18 5.50
CA ALA A 41 7.30 21.52 6.41
C ALA A 41 6.63 20.30 5.73
N PHE A 42 6.54 19.18 6.44
CA PHE A 42 5.88 17.95 6.01
C PHE A 42 5.09 17.33 7.17
N ASP A 43 4.00 16.61 6.87
CA ASP A 43 3.16 15.93 7.88
C ASP A 43 3.32 14.39 7.87
N GLY A 44 4.09 13.85 6.93
CA GLY A 44 4.32 12.41 6.77
C GLY A 44 5.61 12.11 6.01
N MET A 45 6.00 10.84 5.98
CA MET A 45 7.20 10.38 5.27
C MET A 45 6.86 9.22 4.35
N TRP A 46 7.43 9.26 3.14
CA TRP A 46 7.43 8.15 2.20
C TRP A 46 8.85 7.62 2.11
N ILE A 47 9.08 6.41 2.63
CA ILE A 47 10.38 5.74 2.62
C ILE A 47 10.36 4.66 1.54
N ASP A 48 11.11 4.92 0.47
CA ASP A 48 11.15 4.10 -0.74
C ASP A 48 12.58 3.56 -0.95
N MET A 49 12.73 2.61 -1.87
CA MET A 49 14.02 1.99 -2.21
C MET A 49 14.66 1.19 -1.08
N ASN A 50 13.87 0.77 -0.09
CA ASN A 50 14.35 0.29 1.19
C ASN A 50 14.30 -1.23 1.37
N GLU A 51 14.44 -2.00 0.29
CA GLU A 51 14.62 -3.45 0.36
C GLU A 51 15.90 -3.93 1.08
N PRO A 52 17.04 -3.21 1.10
CA PRO A 52 17.47 -1.99 0.38
C PRO A 52 17.82 -2.24 -1.09
N SER A 53 17.34 -1.37 -1.98
CA SER A 53 17.59 -1.47 -3.42
C SER A 53 18.99 -0.94 -3.79
N ASN A 54 19.59 -1.54 -4.82
CA ASN A 54 20.85 -1.11 -5.42
C ASN A 54 20.76 -1.31 -6.95
N PHE A 55 21.10 -0.30 -7.75
CA PHE A 55 20.92 -0.40 -9.21
C PHE A 55 21.89 -1.36 -9.88
N ASP A 56 23.14 -1.39 -9.44
CA ASP A 56 24.20 -2.14 -10.08
C ASP A 56 25.00 -2.91 -9.04
N THR A 57 24.73 -4.22 -8.97
CA THR A 57 25.50 -5.15 -8.14
C THR A 57 26.11 -6.22 -9.04
N ASP A 58 27.41 -6.07 -9.28
CA ASP A 58 28.22 -7.04 -10.01
C ASP A 58 28.65 -8.20 -9.11
N THR A 59 29.18 -9.25 -9.73
CA THR A 59 29.80 -10.38 -9.01
C THR A 59 31.22 -10.61 -9.50
N TYR A 60 32.07 -11.19 -8.65
CA TYR A 60 33.43 -11.54 -9.03
C TYR A 60 33.85 -12.90 -8.47
N ASP A 61 34.65 -13.61 -9.26
CA ASP A 61 35.46 -14.73 -8.79
C ASP A 61 36.74 -14.15 -8.18
N SER A 62 37.12 -14.60 -6.99
CA SER A 62 38.35 -14.20 -6.26
C SER A 62 39.64 -14.19 -7.10
N ASN A 63 39.66 -14.86 -8.26
CA ASN A 63 40.78 -14.91 -9.20
C ASN A 63 40.79 -13.81 -10.29
N GLN A 64 39.78 -12.93 -10.37
CA GLN A 64 39.72 -11.86 -11.39
C GLN A 64 39.99 -10.47 -10.80
N LEU A 65 40.99 -9.78 -11.35
CA LEU A 65 41.21 -8.35 -11.08
C LEU A 65 40.12 -7.54 -11.78
N ARG A 66 39.38 -6.71 -11.03
CA ARG A 66 38.42 -5.76 -11.59
C ARG A 66 39.12 -4.79 -12.53
N ALA A 67 38.65 -4.72 -13.79
CA ALA A 67 39.24 -3.92 -14.86
C ALA A 67 38.55 -2.55 -15.08
N ASP A 68 37.51 -2.22 -14.31
CA ASP A 68 36.77 -0.96 -14.44
C ASP A 68 37.09 -0.02 -13.26
N ASN A 69 37.83 1.05 -13.55
CA ASN A 69 38.12 2.16 -12.63
C ASN A 69 37.30 3.43 -12.97
N ALA A 70 36.41 3.37 -13.97
CA ALA A 70 35.68 4.54 -14.45
C ALA A 70 34.35 4.74 -13.71
N ASN A 71 33.67 3.65 -13.32
CA ASN A 71 32.46 3.67 -12.50
C ASN A 71 32.49 2.51 -11.48
N PRO A 72 32.90 2.73 -10.21
CA PRO A 72 32.95 1.66 -9.23
C PRO A 72 31.53 1.27 -8.80
N HIS A 73 30.98 0.24 -9.44
CA HIS A 73 29.77 -0.44 -8.98
C HIS A 73 30.08 -1.37 -7.79
N LEU A 74 29.08 -1.75 -7.00
CA LEU A 74 29.29 -2.73 -5.94
C LEU A 74 29.57 -4.11 -6.56
N SER A 75 30.59 -4.82 -6.10
CA SER A 75 30.86 -6.21 -6.49
C SER A 75 30.88 -7.14 -5.29
N CYS A 76 30.19 -8.27 -5.40
CA CYS A 76 30.11 -9.26 -4.34
C CYS A 76 30.81 -10.58 -4.73
N PRO A 77 31.52 -11.24 -3.80
CA PRO A 77 32.25 -12.47 -4.08
C PRO A 77 31.28 -13.64 -4.29
N ILE A 78 31.49 -14.39 -5.37
CA ILE A 78 30.72 -15.61 -5.67
C ILE A 78 31.59 -16.89 -5.66
N SER A 79 32.87 -16.74 -5.34
CA SER A 79 33.80 -17.83 -5.06
C SER A 79 34.65 -17.53 -3.81
N GLY A 80 35.24 -18.57 -3.23
CA GLY A 80 36.03 -18.46 -1.99
C GLY A 80 35.16 -18.54 -0.72
N PRO A 81 35.76 -18.29 0.47
CA PRO A 81 35.09 -18.49 1.75
C PRO A 81 33.84 -17.64 1.94
N ASP A 82 33.85 -16.38 1.47
CA ASP A 82 32.74 -15.44 1.65
C ASP A 82 31.59 -15.65 0.63
N ALA A 83 31.77 -16.55 -0.34
CA ALA A 83 30.76 -16.81 -1.37
C ALA A 83 29.50 -17.48 -0.83
N GLU A 84 29.57 -18.14 0.33
CA GLU A 84 28.42 -18.83 0.92
C GLU A 84 27.24 -17.89 1.23
N PHE A 85 27.51 -16.60 1.45
CA PHE A 85 26.48 -15.60 1.72
C PHE A 85 25.71 -15.19 0.47
N ASP A 86 26.41 -14.98 -0.65
CA ASP A 86 25.77 -14.49 -1.88
C ASP A 86 25.36 -15.63 -2.83
N ASN A 87 26.04 -16.78 -2.75
CA ASN A 87 25.78 -18.00 -3.51
C ASN A 87 25.61 -19.21 -2.55
N PRO A 88 24.52 -19.25 -1.77
CA PRO A 88 24.30 -20.30 -0.78
C PRO A 88 24.10 -21.68 -1.43
N PRO A 89 24.41 -22.77 -0.72
CA PRO A 89 24.28 -24.13 -1.25
C PRO A 89 22.83 -24.47 -1.64
N TYR A 90 21.86 -23.87 -0.96
CA TYR A 90 20.44 -23.95 -1.32
C TYR A 90 19.97 -22.60 -1.85
N LYS A 91 19.70 -22.54 -3.16
CA LYS A 91 19.16 -21.35 -3.80
C LYS A 91 17.70 -21.19 -3.45
N THR A 92 17.32 -19.98 -3.05
CA THR A 92 15.91 -19.62 -2.90
C THR A 92 15.22 -19.68 -4.27
N TYR A 93 13.89 -19.84 -4.27
CA TYR A 93 13.12 -19.91 -5.51
C TYR A 93 13.34 -18.67 -6.41
N ALA A 94 13.46 -17.48 -5.80
CA ALA A 94 13.72 -16.23 -6.52
C ALA A 94 15.04 -16.26 -7.32
N ILE A 95 16.08 -16.90 -6.78
CA ILE A 95 17.37 -17.07 -7.45
C ILE A 95 17.36 -18.28 -8.40
N TYR A 96 16.67 -19.35 -8.04
CA TYR A 96 16.56 -20.54 -8.89
C TYR A 96 15.90 -20.23 -10.24
N ASN A 97 14.83 -19.42 -10.24
CA ASN A 97 14.12 -19.04 -11.46
C ASN A 97 14.87 -18.02 -12.32
N ARG A 98 15.74 -17.20 -11.72
CA ARG A 98 16.51 -16.18 -12.43
C ARG A 98 17.93 -16.67 -12.65
N GLN A 99 18.14 -17.42 -13.74
CA GLN A 99 19.44 -17.98 -14.07
C GLN A 99 20.52 -16.89 -14.12
N GLY A 100 21.54 -17.03 -13.29
CA GLY A 100 22.66 -16.08 -13.21
C GLY A 100 22.58 -15.10 -12.04
N ASP A 101 21.40 -14.93 -11.42
CA ASP A 101 21.26 -14.09 -10.24
C ASP A 101 21.92 -14.74 -9.00
N GLN A 102 22.35 -13.87 -8.10
CA GLN A 102 22.80 -14.20 -6.74
C GLN A 102 21.98 -13.41 -5.71
N LEU A 103 22.14 -13.69 -4.41
CA LEU A 103 21.36 -12.96 -3.40
C LEU A 103 21.64 -11.45 -3.36
N CYS A 104 22.83 -11.02 -3.76
CA CYS A 104 23.19 -9.61 -3.92
C CYS A 104 22.59 -8.93 -5.16
N SER A 105 21.89 -9.66 -6.04
CA SER A 105 21.31 -9.08 -7.26
C SER A 105 20.38 -7.92 -6.89
N LYS A 106 20.71 -6.73 -7.40
CA LYS A 106 19.97 -5.48 -7.16
C LYS A 106 19.83 -5.09 -5.68
N THR A 107 20.76 -5.54 -4.83
CA THR A 107 20.86 -5.17 -3.41
C THR A 107 22.33 -5.17 -2.95
N LEU A 108 22.57 -5.07 -1.64
CA LEU A 108 23.90 -5.06 -1.05
C LEU A 108 24.50 -6.48 -0.96
N CYS A 109 25.82 -6.59 -0.84
CA CYS A 109 26.48 -7.88 -0.64
C CYS A 109 26.07 -8.50 0.69
N MET A 110 25.73 -9.79 0.68
CA MET A 110 25.25 -10.47 1.89
C MET A 110 26.32 -10.62 2.98
N LEU A 111 27.60 -10.55 2.63
CA LEU A 111 28.73 -10.49 3.57
C LEU A 111 28.77 -9.19 4.42
N GLY A 112 27.91 -8.22 4.11
CA GLY A 112 27.74 -7.01 4.89
C GLY A 112 27.43 -7.29 6.37
N LYS A 113 27.61 -6.30 7.22
CA LYS A 113 27.38 -6.43 8.66
C LYS A 113 26.46 -5.32 9.17
N THR A 114 25.54 -5.65 10.06
CA THR A 114 24.55 -4.75 10.67
C THR A 114 24.66 -4.78 12.20
N GLY A 115 23.92 -3.90 12.88
CA GLY A 115 23.93 -3.78 14.33
C GLY A 115 25.31 -3.45 14.89
N ARG A 116 26.06 -2.55 14.25
CA ARG A 116 27.48 -2.28 14.58
C ARG A 116 28.39 -3.52 14.49
N ARG A 117 28.18 -4.34 13.46
CA ARG A 117 28.95 -5.55 13.16
C ARG A 117 28.71 -6.74 14.10
N THR A 118 27.60 -6.75 14.83
CA THR A 118 27.21 -7.91 15.65
C THR A 118 26.35 -8.90 14.88
N MET A 119 25.82 -8.52 13.72
CA MET A 119 24.93 -9.36 12.89
C MET A 119 25.38 -9.34 11.43
N ASP A 120 25.06 -10.43 10.73
CA ASP A 120 25.26 -10.53 9.29
C ASP A 120 24.10 -9.87 8.54
N PHE A 121 24.42 -9.15 7.47
CA PHE A 121 23.41 -8.60 6.58
C PHE A 121 22.60 -9.71 5.92
N TYR A 122 23.21 -10.84 5.56
CA TYR A 122 22.52 -12.07 5.13
C TYR A 122 21.31 -12.42 6.01
N ASN A 123 21.46 -12.33 7.33
CA ASN A 123 20.41 -12.68 8.30
C ASN A 123 19.40 -11.54 8.54
N THR A 124 19.77 -10.30 8.22
CA THR A 124 19.01 -9.11 8.61
C THR A 124 18.45 -8.32 7.42
N LYS A 125 18.78 -8.69 6.18
CA LYS A 125 18.38 -8.00 4.95
C LYS A 125 16.89 -7.71 4.92
N ASN A 126 16.05 -8.73 5.16
CA ASN A 126 14.59 -8.58 5.08
C ASN A 126 13.99 -7.75 6.24
N LEU A 127 14.81 -7.34 7.22
CA LEU A 127 14.40 -6.46 8.30
C LEU A 127 14.70 -4.98 8.00
N TYR A 128 15.43 -4.67 6.92
CA TYR A 128 15.93 -3.32 6.65
C TYR A 128 14.78 -2.29 6.57
N GLY A 129 13.83 -2.46 5.66
CA GLY A 129 12.70 -1.54 5.50
C GLY A 129 11.84 -1.41 6.76
N MET A 130 11.61 -2.50 7.49
CA MET A 130 10.89 -2.45 8.77
C MET A 130 11.66 -1.65 9.84
N SER A 131 12.99 -1.83 9.91
CA SER A 131 13.84 -1.11 10.86
C SER A 131 13.91 0.39 10.54
N GLU A 132 13.94 0.75 9.25
CA GLU A 132 13.84 2.13 8.80
C GLU A 132 12.46 2.73 9.08
N ALA A 133 11.36 2.00 8.85
CA ALA A 133 10.01 2.44 9.17
C ALA A 133 9.86 2.76 10.66
N ARG A 134 10.40 1.89 11.52
CA ARG A 134 10.46 2.11 12.97
C ARG A 134 11.25 3.36 13.35
N ALA A 135 12.38 3.61 12.70
CA ALA A 135 13.17 4.81 12.95
C ALA A 135 12.45 6.08 12.44
N SER A 136 11.82 6.00 11.27
CA SER A 136 11.14 7.10 10.60
C SER A 136 9.89 7.55 11.34
N ILE A 137 9.09 6.65 11.90
CA ILE A 137 7.92 7.06 12.69
C ILE A 137 8.31 7.77 13.99
N GLN A 138 9.43 7.36 14.61
CA GLN A 138 9.99 8.04 15.78
C GLN A 138 10.53 9.43 15.41
N ALA A 139 11.29 9.52 14.31
CA ALA A 139 11.82 10.78 13.80
C ALA A 139 10.69 11.76 13.41
N LEU A 140 9.65 11.27 12.73
CA LEU A 140 8.48 12.06 12.32
C LEU A 140 7.74 12.65 13.52
N SER A 141 7.48 11.83 14.55
CA SER A 141 6.84 12.28 15.79
C SER A 141 7.69 13.33 16.51
N ALA A 142 9.00 13.09 16.63
CA ALA A 142 9.94 14.03 17.26
C ALA A 142 10.12 15.33 16.45
N THR A 143 9.91 15.30 15.14
CA THR A 143 10.07 16.45 14.24
C THR A 143 8.81 17.32 14.20
N THR A 144 7.64 16.70 14.08
CA THR A 144 6.38 17.41 13.83
C THR A 144 5.55 17.64 15.09
N GLY A 145 5.82 16.90 16.17
CA GLY A 145 4.98 16.88 17.38
C GLY A 145 3.60 16.26 17.15
N LYS A 146 3.36 15.62 16.00
CA LYS A 146 2.09 14.99 15.61
C LYS A 146 2.30 13.49 15.37
N ARG A 147 1.20 12.74 15.27
CA ARG A 147 1.22 11.30 14.94
C ARG A 147 1.86 11.02 13.57
N GLY A 148 1.52 11.85 12.56
CA GLY A 148 1.96 11.68 11.18
C GLY A 148 1.58 10.33 10.55
N ALA A 149 2.15 10.04 9.38
CA ALA A 149 2.07 8.73 8.73
C ALA A 149 3.38 8.42 8.01
N VAL A 150 3.79 7.15 8.04
CA VAL A 150 4.93 6.61 7.28
C VAL A 150 4.39 5.59 6.28
N ILE A 151 4.81 5.69 5.02
CA ILE A 151 4.51 4.73 3.96
C ILE A 151 5.83 4.09 3.53
N SER A 152 5.95 2.76 3.64
CA SER A 152 7.16 1.99 3.34
C SER A 152 6.95 1.02 2.19
N ARG A 153 7.97 0.84 1.33
CA ARG A 153 7.92 -0.18 0.27
C ARG A 153 8.19 -1.56 0.83
N SER A 154 9.40 -1.73 1.37
CA SER A 154 9.82 -2.99 1.97
C SER A 154 9.15 -3.17 3.33
N THR A 155 8.58 -4.36 3.53
CA THR A 155 7.89 -4.74 4.76
C THR A 155 8.29 -6.15 5.20
N PHE A 156 8.09 -6.39 6.49
CA PHE A 156 8.26 -7.67 7.19
C PHE A 156 7.14 -7.80 8.24
N PRO A 157 6.75 -9.02 8.70
CA PRO A 157 5.76 -9.16 9.78
C PRO A 157 6.02 -8.20 10.95
N SER A 158 4.97 -7.49 11.39
CA SER A 158 4.96 -6.35 12.32
C SER A 158 5.20 -4.94 11.75
N SER A 159 5.52 -4.79 10.45
CA SER A 159 5.73 -3.46 9.84
C SER A 159 4.52 -2.53 9.96
N GLY A 160 3.31 -3.09 9.98
CA GLY A 160 2.06 -2.34 10.17
C GLY A 160 1.95 -1.62 11.52
N HIS A 161 2.83 -1.92 12.50
CA HIS A 161 2.94 -1.16 13.74
C HIS A 161 3.62 0.21 13.54
N TYR A 162 4.46 0.34 12.51
CA TYR A 162 5.29 1.53 12.28
C TYR A 162 4.82 2.38 11.10
N GLY A 163 3.98 1.85 10.22
CA GLY A 163 3.49 2.58 9.05
C GLY A 163 2.52 1.77 8.18
N GLY A 164 2.10 2.37 7.08
CA GLY A 164 1.43 1.70 5.98
C GLY A 164 2.39 1.30 4.87
N ALA A 165 1.83 0.74 3.80
CA ALA A 165 2.55 0.40 2.58
C ALA A 165 1.71 0.78 1.35
N TRP A 166 2.32 0.69 0.18
CA TRP A 166 1.62 0.66 -1.11
C TRP A 166 2.09 -0.58 -1.86
N LEU A 167 1.34 -1.00 -2.87
CA LEU A 167 1.62 -2.25 -3.60
C LEU A 167 2.80 -2.16 -4.58
N GLY A 168 3.54 -1.04 -4.59
CA GLY A 168 4.71 -0.85 -5.44
C GLY A 168 4.37 -0.40 -6.84
N ASP A 169 5.32 -0.63 -7.76
CA ASP A 169 5.33 -0.13 -9.12
C ASP A 169 4.45 -1.00 -10.04
N ASN A 170 3.13 -0.90 -9.87
CA ASN A 170 2.15 -1.57 -10.73
C ASN A 170 2.15 -1.00 -12.16
N SER A 171 1.47 -1.68 -13.09
CA SER A 171 1.31 -1.22 -14.47
C SER A 171 -0.11 -0.71 -14.74
N ALA A 172 -0.26 0.19 -15.70
CA ALA A 172 -1.56 0.70 -16.15
C ALA A 172 -2.31 -0.36 -17.00
N THR A 173 -2.68 -1.47 -16.37
CA THR A 173 -3.42 -2.59 -16.98
C THR A 173 -4.65 -2.98 -16.15
N TRP A 174 -5.59 -3.67 -16.78
CA TRP A 174 -6.77 -4.22 -16.10
C TRP A 174 -6.42 -5.35 -15.11
N ASN A 175 -5.35 -6.10 -15.37
CA ASN A 175 -4.90 -7.15 -14.46
C ASN A 175 -4.38 -6.53 -13.15
N ASP A 176 -3.56 -5.48 -13.24
CA ASP A 176 -3.05 -4.77 -12.06
C ASP A 176 -4.17 -4.11 -11.24
N LEU A 177 -5.26 -3.65 -11.91
CA LEU A 177 -6.46 -3.19 -11.22
C LEU A 177 -7.09 -4.32 -10.39
N GLN A 178 -7.21 -5.52 -10.93
CA GLN A 178 -7.75 -6.70 -10.22
C GLN A 178 -6.82 -7.12 -9.08
N ASP A 179 -5.52 -7.27 -9.37
CA ASP A 179 -4.50 -7.68 -8.42
C ASP A 179 -4.41 -6.72 -7.23
N SER A 180 -4.75 -5.44 -7.41
CA SER A 180 -4.76 -4.47 -6.32
C SER A 180 -5.79 -4.79 -5.22
N ILE A 181 -6.89 -5.47 -5.56
CA ILE A 181 -7.89 -5.93 -4.59
C ILE A 181 -7.28 -7.04 -3.75
N VAL A 182 -6.67 -8.04 -4.41
CA VAL A 182 -5.98 -9.16 -3.77
C VAL A 182 -4.86 -8.66 -2.86
N GLY A 183 -3.95 -7.84 -3.38
CA GLY A 183 -2.83 -7.31 -2.61
C GLY A 183 -3.28 -6.50 -1.39
N ALA A 184 -4.34 -5.70 -1.50
CA ALA A 184 -4.88 -4.99 -0.35
C ALA A 184 -5.46 -5.95 0.72
N MET A 185 -6.12 -7.04 0.31
CA MET A 185 -6.63 -8.06 1.24
C MET A 185 -5.50 -8.83 1.92
N GLU A 186 -4.48 -9.25 1.17
CA GLU A 186 -3.31 -9.96 1.72
C GLU A 186 -2.58 -9.13 2.77
N PHE A 187 -2.35 -7.84 2.51
CA PHE A 187 -1.71 -6.95 3.48
C PHE A 187 -2.54 -6.74 4.76
N ASN A 188 -3.87 -6.82 4.68
CA ASN A 188 -4.71 -6.85 5.87
C ASN A 188 -4.45 -8.12 6.72
N TRP A 189 -4.22 -9.28 6.09
CA TRP A 189 -3.80 -10.50 6.79
C TRP A 189 -2.37 -10.40 7.33
N PHE A 190 -1.47 -9.73 6.62
CA PHE A 190 -0.10 -9.47 7.09
C PHE A 190 -0.04 -8.44 8.24
N GLY A 191 -1.18 -7.87 8.62
CA GLY A 191 -1.29 -6.90 9.72
C GLY A 191 -0.90 -5.48 9.34
N ILE A 192 -1.02 -5.11 8.05
CA ILE A 192 -0.70 -3.79 7.49
C ILE A 192 -1.97 -3.21 6.82
N PRO A 193 -2.92 -2.66 7.60
CA PRO A 193 -4.24 -2.29 7.10
C PRO A 193 -4.26 -0.95 6.35
N TYR A 194 -3.20 -0.13 6.40
CA TYR A 194 -3.08 1.12 5.64
C TYR A 194 -2.31 0.83 4.34
N ILE A 195 -3.05 0.47 3.29
CA ILE A 195 -2.56 -0.12 2.04
C ILE A 195 -3.39 0.35 0.85
N GLY A 196 -2.76 0.40 -0.32
CA GLY A 196 -3.41 0.61 -1.61
C GLY A 196 -2.44 0.51 -2.77
N SER A 197 -2.98 0.52 -3.98
CA SER A 197 -2.25 0.61 -5.24
C SER A 197 -2.05 2.06 -5.69
N ASP A 198 -1.15 2.25 -6.66
CA ASP A 198 -1.10 3.48 -7.42
C ASP A 198 -2.24 3.49 -8.45
N ILE A 199 -3.22 4.35 -8.18
CA ILE A 199 -4.44 4.47 -8.98
C ILE A 199 -4.07 4.90 -10.40
N CYS A 200 -4.75 4.30 -11.38
CA CYS A 200 -4.49 4.40 -12.83
C CYS A 200 -3.22 3.70 -13.35
N GLY A 201 -2.36 3.23 -12.44
CA GLY A 201 -1.14 2.48 -12.72
C GLY A 201 0.11 3.35 -12.78
N PHE A 202 1.23 2.86 -12.24
CA PHE A 202 2.49 3.59 -12.22
C PHE A 202 3.26 3.46 -13.55
N ASN A 203 3.38 2.26 -14.10
CA ASN A 203 4.11 1.97 -15.33
C ASN A 203 3.20 2.01 -16.57
N GLY A 204 3.67 2.67 -17.63
CA GLY A 204 2.94 2.80 -18.90
C GLY A 204 1.86 3.88 -18.90
N ASN A 205 1.32 4.18 -20.09
CA ASN A 205 0.24 5.14 -20.25
C ASN A 205 -1.11 4.48 -20.00
N THR A 206 -1.88 5.02 -19.06
CA THR A 206 -3.25 4.58 -18.79
C THR A 206 -4.23 4.97 -19.91
N THR A 207 -5.46 4.47 -19.81
CA THR A 207 -6.59 4.86 -20.68
C THR A 207 -7.69 5.50 -19.86
N GLU A 208 -8.52 6.32 -20.49
CA GLU A 208 -9.61 7.05 -19.80
C GLU A 208 -10.54 6.10 -19.04
N GLU A 209 -10.96 4.98 -19.65
CA GLU A 209 -11.84 4.00 -19.02
C GLU A 209 -11.15 3.26 -17.86
N LEU A 210 -9.91 2.83 -18.05
CA LEU A 210 -9.15 2.14 -16.99
C LEU A 210 -8.97 3.07 -15.79
N CYS A 211 -8.54 4.31 -16.01
CA CYS A 211 -8.30 5.27 -14.95
C CYS A 211 -9.62 5.66 -14.24
N LEU A 212 -10.74 5.74 -14.98
CA LEU A 212 -12.07 5.93 -14.41
C LEU A 212 -12.45 4.78 -13.46
N ARG A 213 -12.34 3.53 -13.92
CA ARG A 213 -12.63 2.34 -13.10
C ARG A 213 -11.70 2.23 -11.90
N TRP A 214 -10.43 2.60 -12.06
CA TRP A 214 -9.48 2.61 -10.97
C TRP A 214 -9.80 3.68 -9.92
N HIS A 215 -10.27 4.87 -10.31
CA HIS A 215 -10.75 5.87 -9.33
C HIS A 215 -12.03 5.40 -8.61
N GLN A 216 -12.93 4.69 -9.31
CA GLN A 216 -14.11 4.08 -8.71
C GLN A 216 -13.74 3.05 -7.63
N MET A 217 -12.77 2.17 -7.90
CA MET A 217 -12.34 1.13 -6.95
C MET A 217 -11.33 1.66 -5.91
N GLY A 218 -10.29 2.35 -6.35
CA GLY A 218 -9.17 2.82 -5.54
C GLY A 218 -9.57 3.85 -4.47
N ALA A 219 -10.70 4.54 -4.65
CA ALA A 219 -11.31 5.36 -3.59
C ALA A 219 -11.67 4.56 -2.32
N PHE A 220 -11.68 3.23 -2.38
CA PHE A 220 -11.96 2.34 -1.26
C PHE A 220 -10.68 1.73 -0.64
N HIS A 221 -9.50 1.92 -1.25
CA HIS A 221 -8.23 1.60 -0.58
C HIS A 221 -8.08 2.45 0.69
N SER A 222 -7.51 1.87 1.76
CA SER A 222 -7.26 2.65 2.97
C SER A 222 -6.20 3.72 2.73
N PHE A 223 -5.18 3.41 1.93
CA PHE A 223 -4.26 4.37 1.31
C PHE A 223 -4.66 4.63 -0.14
N CYS A 224 -5.33 5.75 -0.40
CA CYS A 224 -5.85 6.13 -1.72
C CYS A 224 -4.93 7.19 -2.35
N ARG A 225 -4.08 6.79 -3.32
CA ARG A 225 -3.11 7.65 -4.00
C ARG A 225 -3.15 7.44 -5.51
N ASP A 226 -3.10 8.54 -6.26
CA ASP A 226 -2.80 8.55 -7.69
C ASP A 226 -1.32 8.92 -7.87
N HIS A 227 -0.55 8.03 -8.50
CA HIS A 227 0.90 8.18 -8.68
C HIS A 227 1.32 7.56 -10.02
N ASN A 228 2.34 8.14 -10.65
CA ASN A 228 2.72 7.85 -12.03
C ASN A 228 4.24 7.92 -12.20
N ALA A 229 4.79 7.09 -13.08
CA ALA A 229 6.20 7.13 -13.40
C ALA A 229 6.57 8.38 -14.24
N GLN A 230 7.83 8.78 -14.15
CA GLN A 230 8.37 9.86 -14.95
C GLN A 230 8.32 9.50 -16.45
N GLY A 231 7.86 10.43 -17.28
CA GLY A 231 7.83 10.29 -18.74
C GLY A 231 6.52 9.75 -19.31
N ASN A 232 5.62 9.25 -18.46
CA ASN A 232 4.26 8.88 -18.87
C ASN A 232 3.37 10.13 -19.06
N SER A 233 2.24 9.92 -19.74
CA SER A 233 1.18 10.91 -19.89
C SER A 233 0.55 11.23 -18.53
N TYR A 234 0.15 12.48 -18.31
CA TYR A 234 -0.56 12.88 -17.10
C TYR A 234 -1.85 12.06 -16.94
N GLN A 235 -2.15 11.66 -15.70
CA GLN A 235 -3.30 10.82 -15.38
C GLN A 235 -4.08 11.27 -14.14
N ASP A 236 -3.77 12.44 -13.59
CA ASP A 236 -4.53 12.96 -12.46
C ASP A 236 -6.01 13.14 -12.81
N PRO A 237 -6.92 13.16 -11.83
CA PRO A 237 -8.36 13.15 -12.09
C PRO A 237 -8.85 14.30 -12.98
N ALA A 238 -8.11 15.41 -13.12
CA ALA A 238 -8.52 16.55 -13.93
C ALA A 238 -8.23 16.40 -15.43
N VAL A 239 -7.46 15.38 -15.84
CA VAL A 239 -7.08 15.15 -17.24
C VAL A 239 -8.30 14.84 -18.12
N TRP A 240 -9.22 14.00 -17.63
CA TRP A 240 -10.45 13.63 -18.36
C TRP A 240 -11.70 14.07 -17.58
N PRO A 241 -12.70 14.70 -18.23
CA PRO A 241 -13.95 15.06 -17.56
C PRO A 241 -14.71 13.87 -16.96
N SER A 242 -14.63 12.69 -17.59
CA SER A 242 -15.28 11.46 -17.14
C SER A 242 -14.62 10.92 -15.86
N VAL A 243 -13.28 10.84 -15.83
CA VAL A 243 -12.48 10.45 -14.66
C VAL A 243 -12.71 11.45 -13.52
N ALA A 244 -12.71 12.76 -13.81
CA ALA A 244 -13.01 13.79 -12.82
C ALA A 244 -14.39 13.57 -12.18
N ASN A 245 -15.38 13.16 -12.97
CA ASN A 245 -16.72 12.88 -12.48
C ASN A 245 -16.77 11.64 -11.59
N ALA A 246 -16.19 10.53 -12.06
CA ALA A 246 -16.12 9.29 -11.29
C ALA A 246 -15.35 9.49 -9.97
N ALA A 247 -14.22 10.19 -10.01
CA ALA A 247 -13.44 10.52 -8.82
C ALA A 247 -14.24 11.39 -7.83
N ARG A 248 -14.99 12.40 -8.28
CA ARG A 248 -15.86 13.20 -7.39
C ARG A 248 -16.91 12.35 -6.69
N ILE A 249 -17.55 11.42 -7.41
CA ILE A 249 -18.57 10.53 -6.85
C ILE A 249 -17.95 9.57 -5.83
N ALA A 250 -16.88 8.87 -6.22
CA ALA A 250 -16.23 7.87 -5.39
C ALA A 250 -15.55 8.49 -4.15
N LEU A 251 -14.83 9.60 -4.32
CA LEU A 251 -14.21 10.33 -3.21
C LEU A 251 -15.26 11.01 -2.33
N GLY A 252 -16.36 11.51 -2.91
CA GLY A 252 -17.50 12.03 -2.15
C GLY A 252 -18.11 10.98 -1.24
N PHE A 253 -18.28 9.75 -1.75
CA PHE A 253 -18.67 8.60 -0.93
C PHE A 253 -17.62 8.31 0.15
N ARG A 254 -16.34 8.16 -0.22
CA ARG A 254 -15.24 7.93 0.74
C ARG A 254 -15.25 8.94 1.88
N TYR A 255 -15.33 10.23 1.56
CA TYR A 255 -15.32 11.31 2.56
C TYR A 255 -16.55 11.26 3.46
N LYS A 256 -17.70 10.81 2.92
CA LYS A 256 -18.90 10.61 3.70
C LYS A 256 -18.73 9.51 4.75
N TYR A 257 -18.00 8.45 4.44
CA TYR A 257 -17.84 7.26 5.28
C TYR A 257 -16.50 7.16 6.03
N LEU A 258 -15.68 8.23 6.04
CA LEU A 258 -14.43 8.29 6.82
C LEU A 258 -14.55 7.80 8.28
N PRO A 259 -15.66 8.04 9.02
CA PRO A 259 -15.79 7.56 10.41
C PRO A 259 -15.92 6.02 10.58
N TYR A 260 -16.19 5.26 9.51
CA TYR A 260 -16.63 3.85 9.60
C TYR A 260 -15.54 2.80 9.32
N LEU A 261 -14.29 3.19 9.12
CA LEU A 261 -13.24 2.25 8.73
C LEU A 261 -13.08 1.08 9.76
N TYR A 262 -13.45 -0.16 9.37
CA TYR A 262 -12.70 -1.44 9.54
C TYR A 262 -13.49 -2.73 9.93
N ARG A 263 -12.94 -3.89 9.52
CA ARG A 263 -13.18 -5.34 9.85
C ARG A 263 -14.07 -6.27 8.97
N CYS A 264 -13.60 -7.45 8.53
CA CYS A 264 -14.37 -8.49 7.78
C CYS A 264 -14.57 -9.84 8.53
N PHE A 265 -15.41 -10.76 7.99
CA PHE A 265 -15.94 -12.02 8.54
C PHE A 265 -15.35 -13.30 7.88
N PRO A 266 -15.10 -14.41 8.63
CA PRO A 266 -14.38 -15.59 8.09
C PRO A 266 -15.16 -16.92 7.96
N THR A 267 -16.50 -16.97 7.86
CA THR A 267 -17.24 -18.25 7.97
C THR A 267 -17.95 -18.75 6.70
N ASP A 268 -18.02 -17.98 5.63
CA ASP A 268 -18.67 -18.37 4.38
C ASP A 268 -17.62 -18.90 3.37
N THR A 269 -17.74 -20.16 2.96
CA THR A 269 -16.78 -20.82 2.07
C THR A 269 -16.85 -20.32 0.63
N THR A 270 -18.02 -19.89 0.14
CA THR A 270 -18.13 -19.33 -1.21
C THR A 270 -17.47 -17.96 -1.24
N ALA A 271 -17.64 -17.16 -0.18
CA ALA A 271 -16.95 -15.88 -0.06
C ALA A 271 -15.41 -16.00 0.03
N MET A 272 -14.86 -17.17 0.38
CA MET A 272 -13.40 -17.40 0.40
C MET A 272 -12.78 -17.53 -1.00
N GLU A 273 -13.59 -17.85 -2.02
CA GLU A 273 -13.12 -18.01 -3.41
C GLU A 273 -13.22 -16.71 -4.23
N ILE A 274 -13.72 -15.64 -3.61
CA ILE A 274 -14.02 -14.38 -4.31
C ILE A 274 -12.91 -13.36 -4.07
N ASP A 275 -12.35 -12.85 -5.16
CA ASP A 275 -11.23 -11.92 -5.19
C ASP A 275 -11.50 -10.60 -5.93
N HIS A 276 -12.67 -10.47 -6.58
CA HIS A 276 -13.08 -9.26 -7.32
C HIS A 276 -14.06 -8.34 -6.57
N GLN A 277 -14.47 -8.70 -5.34
CA GLN A 277 -15.25 -7.86 -4.43
C GLN A 277 -14.69 -7.99 -3.03
N PHE A 278 -14.89 -6.96 -2.22
CA PHE A 278 -14.31 -6.91 -0.88
C PHE A 278 -15.21 -6.18 0.10
N MET A 279 -14.98 -6.45 1.38
CA MET A 279 -15.67 -5.78 2.47
C MET A 279 -14.85 -4.58 2.96
N TRP A 280 -15.50 -3.43 3.02
CA TRP A 280 -14.98 -2.25 3.69
C TRP A 280 -15.53 -2.15 5.11
N GLY A 281 -14.83 -2.79 6.03
CA GLY A 281 -15.38 -3.02 7.36
C GLY A 281 -16.47 -4.08 7.37
N SER A 282 -17.25 -4.11 8.44
CA SER A 282 -18.11 -5.26 8.73
C SER A 282 -19.42 -5.23 7.96
N ALA A 283 -19.77 -4.07 7.39
CA ALA A 283 -21.08 -3.81 6.85
C ALA A 283 -21.07 -3.26 5.43
N LEU A 284 -19.97 -2.73 4.90
CA LEU A 284 -19.96 -2.25 3.52
C LEU A 284 -19.31 -3.29 2.62
N MET A 285 -19.99 -3.67 1.54
CA MET A 285 -19.45 -4.51 0.48
C MET A 285 -19.27 -3.67 -0.78
N VAL A 286 -18.14 -3.80 -1.44
CA VAL A 286 -17.80 -3.10 -2.67
C VAL A 286 -17.58 -4.16 -3.76
N ALA A 287 -18.32 -4.06 -4.85
CA ALA A 287 -18.21 -4.93 -6.01
C ALA A 287 -17.84 -4.08 -7.25
N PRO A 288 -16.56 -3.71 -7.41
CA PRO A 288 -16.11 -2.84 -8.50
C PRO A 288 -16.14 -3.53 -9.87
N ALA A 289 -16.33 -2.74 -10.93
CA ALA A 289 -16.06 -3.18 -12.30
C ALA A 289 -14.57 -3.12 -12.59
N VAL A 290 -13.96 -4.28 -12.81
CA VAL A 290 -12.51 -4.46 -12.97
C VAL A 290 -12.12 -5.08 -14.31
N GLU A 291 -13.05 -5.05 -15.27
CA GLU A 291 -12.87 -5.50 -16.65
C GLU A 291 -13.24 -4.40 -17.63
N GLN A 292 -12.64 -4.46 -18.82
CA GLN A 292 -12.86 -3.45 -19.85
C GLN A 292 -14.24 -3.57 -20.51
N GLY A 293 -14.92 -2.44 -20.71
CA GLY A 293 -16.16 -2.36 -21.48
C GLY A 293 -17.40 -2.90 -20.77
N VAL A 294 -17.27 -3.37 -19.51
CA VAL A 294 -18.40 -3.92 -18.76
C VAL A 294 -19.31 -2.82 -18.23
N THR A 295 -20.62 -3.09 -18.21
CA THR A 295 -21.66 -2.18 -17.68
C THR A 295 -22.41 -2.77 -16.49
N SER A 296 -22.14 -4.02 -16.15
CA SER A 296 -22.63 -4.73 -14.98
C SER A 296 -21.53 -5.63 -14.41
N VAL A 297 -21.67 -6.03 -13.15
CA VAL A 297 -20.79 -6.99 -12.49
C VAL A 297 -21.62 -8.12 -11.88
N HIS A 298 -21.06 -9.32 -11.88
CA HIS A 298 -21.68 -10.49 -11.28
C HIS A 298 -21.26 -10.59 -9.81
N ALA A 299 -22.06 -10.01 -8.90
CA ALA A 299 -21.71 -9.89 -7.50
C ALA A 299 -22.35 -11.01 -6.66
N TYR A 300 -21.59 -11.55 -5.72
CA TYR A 300 -22.08 -12.51 -4.73
C TYR A 300 -22.54 -11.80 -3.45
N PHE A 301 -23.74 -12.10 -3.01
CA PHE A 301 -24.32 -11.65 -1.75
C PHE A 301 -24.43 -12.83 -0.79
N PRO A 302 -23.61 -12.86 0.30
CA PRO A 302 -23.74 -13.87 1.35
C PRO A 302 -25.13 -13.89 1.97
N ASP A 303 -25.50 -15.00 2.62
CA ASP A 303 -26.80 -15.20 3.30
C ASP A 303 -27.02 -14.22 4.47
N ASP A 304 -27.42 -13.01 4.11
CA ASP A 304 -27.78 -11.90 4.98
C ASP A 304 -28.65 -10.89 4.21
N ILE A 305 -29.07 -9.83 4.88
CA ILE A 305 -29.75 -8.71 4.26
C ILE A 305 -28.70 -7.73 3.71
N TRP A 306 -28.87 -7.35 2.45
CA TRP A 306 -28.02 -6.35 1.80
C TRP A 306 -28.90 -5.27 1.18
N TYR A 307 -28.53 -4.01 1.39
CA TYR A 307 -29.19 -2.85 0.80
C TYR A 307 -28.22 -2.10 -0.10
N SER A 308 -28.69 -1.67 -1.27
CA SER A 308 -27.90 -0.84 -2.17
C SER A 308 -27.68 0.56 -1.61
N LEU A 309 -26.43 1.04 -1.73
CA LEU A 309 -26.06 2.44 -1.49
C LEU A 309 -25.81 3.21 -2.79
N VAL A 310 -25.99 2.55 -3.94
CA VAL A 310 -25.93 3.16 -5.27
C VAL A 310 -27.14 4.09 -5.43
N PRO A 311 -26.97 5.34 -5.90
CA PRO A 311 -28.06 6.32 -5.97
C PRO A 311 -29.31 5.83 -6.71
N GLU A 312 -29.13 5.12 -7.82
CA GLU A 312 -30.21 4.64 -8.70
C GLU A 312 -31.09 3.58 -8.04
N THR A 313 -30.53 2.80 -7.11
CA THR A 313 -31.21 1.69 -6.43
C THR A 313 -31.17 1.87 -4.91
N TYR A 314 -31.01 3.10 -4.41
CA TYR A 314 -30.76 3.36 -3.00
C TYR A 314 -31.81 2.72 -2.10
N ALA A 315 -31.36 1.98 -1.08
CA ALA A 315 -32.16 1.21 -0.14
C ALA A 315 -32.95 0.02 -0.74
N ALA A 316 -32.76 -0.32 -2.02
CA ALA A 316 -33.26 -1.57 -2.57
C ALA A 316 -32.57 -2.76 -1.89
N ARG A 317 -33.37 -3.77 -1.52
CA ARG A 317 -32.86 -5.03 -0.95
C ARG A 317 -32.35 -5.92 -2.07
N MET A 318 -31.17 -6.52 -1.88
CA MET A 318 -30.57 -7.45 -2.82
C MET A 318 -31.00 -8.88 -2.52
N ASP A 319 -31.09 -9.70 -3.58
CA ASP A 319 -31.27 -11.14 -3.45
C ASP A 319 -29.96 -11.79 -2.98
N VAL A 320 -30.08 -12.90 -2.24
CA VAL A 320 -28.94 -13.70 -1.76
C VAL A 320 -28.41 -14.56 -2.91
N GLY A 321 -27.08 -14.75 -2.94
CA GLY A 321 -26.39 -15.49 -3.99
C GLY A 321 -25.81 -14.57 -5.05
N PHE A 322 -25.60 -15.09 -6.25
CA PHE A 322 -25.06 -14.33 -7.36
C PHE A 322 -26.14 -13.49 -8.05
N VAL A 323 -25.88 -12.20 -8.20
CA VAL A 323 -26.79 -11.24 -8.81
C VAL A 323 -25.99 -10.31 -9.74
N ASP A 324 -26.49 -10.11 -10.96
CA ASP A 324 -25.95 -9.11 -11.88
C ASP A 324 -26.42 -7.71 -11.46
N VAL A 325 -25.46 -6.82 -11.21
CA VAL A 325 -25.73 -5.46 -10.75
C VAL A 325 -25.10 -4.43 -11.68
N GLU A 326 -25.80 -3.33 -11.93
CA GLU A 326 -25.31 -2.28 -12.82
C GLU A 326 -24.05 -1.61 -12.27
N ALA A 327 -23.02 -1.48 -13.11
CA ALA A 327 -21.75 -0.85 -12.79
C ALA A 327 -21.50 0.30 -13.77
N ARG A 328 -22.30 1.37 -13.65
CA ARG A 328 -22.25 2.53 -14.55
C ARG A 328 -20.92 3.30 -14.43
N LEU A 329 -20.48 3.91 -15.53
CA LEU A 329 -19.29 4.78 -15.55
C LEU A 329 -19.55 6.15 -14.88
N ASP A 330 -20.81 6.58 -14.83
CA ASP A 330 -21.24 7.89 -14.36
C ASP A 330 -21.91 7.87 -12.97
N SER A 331 -21.91 6.73 -12.29
CA SER A 331 -22.47 6.55 -10.94
C SER A 331 -21.42 6.01 -9.96
N LEU A 332 -21.84 5.88 -8.70
CA LEU A 332 -21.08 5.20 -7.67
C LEU A 332 -20.87 3.74 -8.09
N THR A 333 -19.65 3.23 -7.88
CA THR A 333 -19.39 1.79 -8.04
C THR A 333 -20.39 0.98 -7.19
N PRO A 334 -20.73 -0.26 -7.56
CA PRO A 334 -21.64 -1.07 -6.75
C PRO A 334 -21.18 -1.19 -5.30
N VAL A 335 -21.92 -0.56 -4.39
CA VAL A 335 -21.66 -0.58 -2.94
C VAL A 335 -22.95 -0.92 -2.21
N TYR A 336 -22.83 -1.82 -1.25
CA TYR A 336 -23.95 -2.36 -0.49
C TYR A 336 -23.68 -2.29 1.00
N VAL A 337 -24.74 -2.09 1.79
CA VAL A 337 -24.69 -2.15 3.25
C VAL A 337 -25.41 -3.40 3.76
N ARG A 338 -24.75 -4.13 4.66
CA ARG A 338 -25.30 -5.26 5.39
C ARG A 338 -26.32 -4.80 6.43
N GLY A 339 -27.45 -5.49 6.54
CA GLY A 339 -28.47 -5.25 7.57
C GLY A 339 -27.96 -5.55 8.98
N GLY A 340 -28.54 -4.88 9.98
CA GLY A 340 -28.16 -5.01 11.39
C GLY A 340 -27.01 -4.10 11.84
N TYR A 341 -26.55 -3.19 10.99
CA TYR A 341 -25.43 -2.28 11.29
C TYR A 341 -25.83 -0.82 11.37
N LEU A 342 -25.19 -0.10 12.29
CA LEU A 342 -25.22 1.35 12.37
C LEU A 342 -23.88 1.92 11.88
N ILE A 343 -23.94 2.77 10.86
CA ILE A 343 -22.76 3.33 10.21
C ILE A 343 -22.72 4.84 10.46
N PRO A 344 -21.76 5.36 11.25
CA PRO A 344 -21.55 6.79 11.37
C PRO A 344 -20.99 7.32 10.05
N ARG A 345 -21.57 8.43 9.58
CA ARG A 345 -21.16 9.13 8.38
C ARG A 345 -21.24 10.63 8.60
N GLN A 346 -20.58 11.41 7.75
CA GLN A 346 -20.51 12.86 7.86
C GLN A 346 -20.64 13.48 6.47
N ALA A 347 -21.19 14.68 6.32
CA ALA A 347 -21.22 15.27 4.99
C ALA A 347 -19.78 15.50 4.47
N ALA A 348 -19.52 15.12 3.22
CA ALA A 348 -18.22 15.30 2.58
C ALA A 348 -17.94 16.78 2.30
N ASN A 349 -16.65 17.15 2.30
CA ASN A 349 -16.17 18.46 1.89
C ASN A 349 -14.79 18.31 1.20
N MET A 350 -14.21 19.41 0.71
CA MET A 350 -12.95 19.40 -0.06
C MET A 350 -11.74 18.88 0.73
N THR A 351 -11.77 19.00 2.06
CA THR A 351 -10.71 18.51 2.95
C THR A 351 -11.30 17.75 4.13
N THR A 352 -10.50 16.87 4.73
CA THR A 352 -10.90 16.16 5.96
C THR A 352 -11.15 17.13 7.12
N THR A 353 -10.37 18.22 7.21
CA THR A 353 -10.56 19.29 8.20
C THR A 353 -11.94 19.92 8.09
N GLN A 354 -12.36 20.32 6.89
CA GLN A 354 -13.69 20.89 6.67
C GLN A 354 -14.80 19.84 6.82
N SER A 355 -14.56 18.60 6.37
CA SER A 355 -15.54 17.51 6.51
C SER A 355 -15.87 17.26 7.99
N ARG A 356 -14.84 17.28 8.86
CA ARG A 356 -15.00 17.09 10.31
C ARG A 356 -15.85 18.14 11.01
N LEU A 357 -16.10 19.30 10.39
CA LEU A 357 -16.96 20.36 10.93
C LEU A 357 -18.45 20.15 10.61
N ASN A 358 -18.78 19.25 9.68
CA ASN A 358 -20.15 18.98 9.30
C ASN A 358 -20.88 18.15 10.38
N PRO A 359 -22.23 18.14 10.43
CA PRO A 359 -22.96 17.27 11.33
C PRO A 359 -22.68 15.79 11.08
N LEU A 360 -22.60 15.00 12.16
CA LEU A 360 -22.60 13.54 12.07
C LEU A 360 -24.02 13.04 11.79
N GLU A 361 -24.10 12.05 10.91
CA GLU A 361 -25.30 11.32 10.54
C GLU A 361 -25.05 9.83 10.86
N VAL A 362 -26.10 9.09 11.23
CA VAL A 362 -26.01 7.64 11.41
C VAL A 362 -26.92 6.98 10.39
N LEU A 363 -26.34 6.17 9.51
CA LEU A 363 -27.10 5.27 8.65
C LEU A 363 -27.49 4.02 9.45
N VAL A 364 -28.78 3.75 9.52
CA VAL A 364 -29.34 2.56 10.17
C VAL A 364 -29.77 1.58 9.08
N ALA A 365 -29.03 0.49 8.92
CA ALA A 365 -29.44 -0.62 8.05
C ALA A 365 -30.17 -1.66 8.90
N MET A 366 -31.49 -1.80 8.71
CA MET A 366 -32.33 -2.68 9.53
C MET A 366 -31.98 -4.16 9.29
N GLY A 367 -31.98 -4.96 10.37
CA GLY A 367 -31.80 -6.41 10.32
C GLY A 367 -33.14 -7.17 10.29
N ASN A 368 -33.08 -8.50 10.36
CA ASN A 368 -34.27 -9.36 10.53
C ASN A 368 -34.83 -9.32 11.97
N SER A 369 -34.03 -8.92 12.96
CA SER A 369 -34.45 -8.56 14.31
C SER A 369 -34.56 -7.04 14.42
N ASP A 370 -35.45 -6.53 15.29
CA ASP A 370 -35.54 -5.09 15.64
C ASP A 370 -34.29 -4.54 16.36
N GLU A 371 -33.16 -5.24 16.28
CA GLU A 371 -31.89 -4.91 16.92
C GLU A 371 -30.84 -4.55 15.85
N ALA A 372 -30.33 -3.32 15.90
CA ALA A 372 -29.12 -2.92 15.17
C ALA A 372 -27.95 -2.83 16.16
N HIS A 373 -26.84 -3.49 15.84
CA HIS A 373 -25.69 -3.55 16.75
C HIS A 373 -24.71 -2.38 16.51
N VAL A 374 -24.47 -1.58 17.55
CA VAL A 374 -23.28 -0.74 17.68
C VAL A 374 -22.33 -1.45 18.63
N ARG A 375 -21.25 -2.04 18.12
CA ARG A 375 -20.13 -2.39 19.00
C ARG A 375 -19.36 -1.11 19.29
N ARG A 376 -19.20 -0.78 20.58
CA ARG A 376 -18.51 0.43 21.08
C ARG A 376 -17.24 0.71 20.27
N VAL A 377 -17.28 1.75 19.44
CA VAL A 377 -16.09 2.40 18.91
C VAL A 377 -15.55 3.24 20.06
N ALA A 378 -14.45 2.81 20.66
CA ALA A 378 -13.67 3.68 21.53
C ALA A 378 -13.09 4.79 20.64
N PHE A 379 -13.84 5.88 20.48
CA PHE A 379 -13.25 7.14 20.06
C PHE A 379 -12.30 7.54 21.19
N SER A 380 -11.01 7.20 21.06
CA SER A 380 -10.00 7.99 21.74
C SER A 380 -10.19 9.40 21.20
N THR A 381 -10.59 10.30 22.08
CA THR A 381 -10.79 11.71 21.78
C THR A 381 -9.52 12.22 21.09
N LEU A 382 -9.66 12.57 19.81
CA LEU A 382 -8.68 13.35 19.05
C LEU A 382 -8.70 14.76 19.64
N ALA A 383 -8.00 14.94 20.76
CA ALA A 383 -7.60 16.24 21.28
C ALA A 383 -6.19 16.57 20.80
#